data_AF-A0A959TDF6-F1
#
_entry.id   AF-A0A959TDF6-F1
#
_cell.length_a   1.000
_cell.length_b   1.000
_cell.length_c   1.000
_cell.angle_alpha   90.00
_cell.angle_beta   90.00
_cell.angle_gamma   90.00
#
_symmetry.space_group_name_H-M   'P 1'
#
loop_
_entity.id
_entity.type
_entity.pdbx_description
1 polymer ?
#
loop_
_entity_poly.entity_id
_entity_poly.type
_entity_poly.pdbx_seq_one_letter_code
_entity_poly.pdbx_strand_id
1 'polypeptide(L)'
;YSATQPIGATSLDPQTGLLSFTPTQPGNWVVVVQVNEYDTLGNLIGTVMRDMQFVAYPCSNVPPDASTGTITNPSGTATVLGSNAIQVCESGSFCFDMVISDANPGNVLDAVSNVSSVLPGATFSFSGTNPITCSVCWNGTNATSGFYPFVVTVDDGACPIPALQTYAYTVQVLDGVFIQVQATDASC
;
A
#
# COMPACT_ATOMS: atom_id res chain seq x y z
N TYR A 1 32.99 18.52 -1.39
CA TYR A 1 32.19 18.46 -0.16
C TYR A 1 32.97 19.10 0.97
N SER A 2 32.31 19.77 1.91
CA SER A 2 32.91 20.41 3.10
C SER A 2 32.15 19.98 4.37
N ALA A 3 32.65 20.33 5.55
CA ALA A 3 31.97 20.03 6.81
C ALA A 3 30.55 20.64 6.90
N THR A 4 30.33 21.79 6.27
CA THR A 4 29.01 22.46 6.20
C THR A 4 28.19 22.07 4.97
N GLN A 5 28.81 21.39 4.00
CA GLN A 5 28.18 20.91 2.78
C GLN A 5 28.62 19.48 2.43
N PRO A 6 28.30 18.49 3.30
CA PRO A 6 28.83 17.13 3.16
C PRO A 6 28.18 16.32 2.03
N ILE A 7 26.94 16.66 1.63
CA ILE A 7 26.20 16.04 0.51
C ILE A 7 25.66 17.12 -0.47
N GLY A 8 26.42 18.21 -0.66
CA GLY A 8 26.03 19.32 -1.55
C GLY A 8 25.24 20.41 -0.81
N ALA A 9 24.21 20.98 -1.45
CA ALA A 9 23.35 22.00 -0.84
C ALA A 9 22.56 21.38 0.32
N THR A 10 23.06 21.59 1.53
CA THR A 10 22.58 21.01 2.79
C THR A 10 22.40 22.13 3.80
N SER A 11 21.33 22.03 4.59
CA SER A 11 21.03 22.95 5.67
C SER A 11 20.64 22.14 6.90
N LEU A 12 21.25 22.45 8.04
CA LEU A 12 20.87 21.91 9.34
C LEU A 12 20.39 23.06 10.20
N ASP A 13 19.13 23.02 10.61
CA ASP A 13 18.59 23.98 11.56
C ASP A 13 19.05 23.61 12.98
N PRO A 14 19.86 24.46 13.64
CA PRO A 14 20.37 24.17 14.98
C PRO A 14 19.30 24.27 16.07
N GLN A 15 18.14 24.88 15.81
CA GLN A 15 17.04 24.97 16.78
C GLN A 15 16.09 23.77 16.71
N THR A 16 15.77 23.29 15.50
CA THR A 16 14.81 22.19 15.29
C THR A 16 15.48 20.84 15.05
N GLY A 17 16.77 20.82 14.69
CA GLY A 17 17.48 19.62 14.26
C GLY A 17 17.08 19.14 12.85
N LEU A 18 16.32 19.95 12.10
CA LEU A 18 15.90 19.60 10.74
C LEU A 18 17.09 19.67 9.77
N LEU A 19 17.46 18.53 9.21
CA LEU A 19 18.41 18.42 8.10
C LEU A 19 17.66 18.40 6.76
N SER A 20 17.95 19.35 5.88
CA SER A 20 17.35 19.48 4.54
C SER A 20 18.43 19.48 3.45
N PHE A 21 18.25 18.67 2.40
CA PHE A 21 19.14 18.66 1.24
C PHE A 21 18.46 18.03 0.02
N THR A 22 18.97 18.36 -1.17
CA THR A 22 18.53 17.75 -2.44
C THR A 22 19.75 17.15 -3.13
N PRO A 23 19.88 15.81 -3.21
CA PRO A 23 20.95 15.18 -3.95
C PRO A 23 20.84 15.50 -5.45
N THR A 24 21.92 15.99 -6.05
CA THR A 24 21.99 16.27 -7.50
C THR A 24 22.79 15.23 -8.27
N GLN A 25 23.41 14.28 -7.57
CA GLN A 25 24.16 13.16 -8.14
C GLN A 25 23.79 11.87 -7.42
N PRO A 26 23.92 10.69 -8.06
CA PRO A 26 23.92 9.39 -7.39
C PRO A 26 25.12 9.24 -6.46
N GLY A 27 24.97 8.48 -5.38
CA GLY A 27 26.08 8.13 -4.49
C GLY A 27 25.67 7.63 -3.12
N ASN A 28 26.68 7.30 -2.33
CA ASN A 28 26.57 7.00 -0.92
C ASN A 28 27.37 8.05 -0.15
N TRP A 29 26.76 8.71 0.83
CA TRP A 29 27.43 9.67 1.69
C TRP A 29 27.23 9.28 3.14
N VAL A 30 28.30 9.40 3.92
CA VAL A 30 28.22 9.35 5.37
C VAL A 30 28.33 10.80 5.84
N VAL A 31 27.24 11.32 6.40
CA VAL A 31 27.18 12.66 6.96
C VAL A 31 27.29 12.53 8.46
N VAL A 32 28.27 13.22 9.05
CA VAL A 32 28.44 13.27 10.50
C VAL A 32 27.85 14.56 11.02
N VAL A 33 26.86 14.45 11.92
CA VAL A 33 26.29 15.59 12.63
C VAL A 33 26.93 15.67 14.00
N GLN A 34 27.53 16.82 14.29
CA GLN A 34 28.06 17.16 15.60
C GLN A 34 27.07 18.09 16.30
N VAL A 35 26.70 17.75 17.53
CA VAL A 35 25.90 18.61 18.42
C VAL A 35 26.80 19.03 19.57
N ASN A 36 26.88 20.34 19.79
CA ASN A 36 27.57 20.95 20.92
C ASN A 36 26.53 21.49 21.90
N GLU A 37 26.67 21.12 23.17
CA GLU A 37 25.85 21.62 24.26
C GLU A 37 26.62 22.72 25.00
N TYR A 38 25.95 23.84 25.26
CA TYR A 38 26.53 24.98 25.95
C TYR A 38 25.75 25.29 27.23
N ASP A 39 26.43 25.73 28.29
CA ASP A 39 25.78 26.24 29.48
C ASP A 39 25.15 27.63 29.24
N THR A 40 24.46 28.16 30.25
CA THR A 40 23.82 29.49 30.19
C THR A 40 24.81 30.65 30.03
N LEU A 41 26.10 30.42 30.26
CA LEU A 41 27.18 31.40 30.11
C LEU A 41 27.88 31.28 28.75
N GLY A 42 27.46 30.33 27.91
CA GLY A 42 28.05 30.06 26.58
C GLY A 42 29.30 29.18 26.61
N ASN A 43 29.63 28.53 27.74
CA ASN A 43 30.73 27.57 27.79
C ASN A 43 30.29 26.23 27.22
N LEU A 44 31.13 25.62 26.39
CA LEU A 44 30.90 24.26 25.89
C LEU A 44 30.95 23.26 27.06
N ILE A 45 29.87 22.51 27.26
CA ILE A 45 29.77 21.49 28.32
C ILE A 45 29.68 20.06 27.77
N GLY A 46 29.38 19.90 26.49
CA GLY A 46 29.31 18.57 25.88
C GLY A 46 29.38 18.60 24.35
N THR A 47 29.88 17.51 23.77
CA THR A 47 29.90 17.29 22.32
C THR A 47 29.53 15.84 22.03
N VAL A 48 28.56 15.64 21.12
CA VAL A 48 28.21 14.32 20.59
C VAL A 48 28.26 14.35 19.06
N MET A 49 28.73 13.25 18.47
CA MET A 49 28.75 13.06 17.03
C MET A 49 27.98 11.81 16.65
N ARG A 50 27.16 11.90 15.61
CA ARG A 50 26.45 10.75 15.04
C ARG A 50 26.62 10.75 13.53
N ASP A 51 27.02 9.60 13.00
CA ASP A 51 27.06 9.36 11.57
C ASP A 51 25.69 8.89 11.06
N MET A 52 25.33 9.37 9.88
CA MET A 52 24.11 9.00 9.16
C MET A 52 24.49 8.68 7.72
N GLN A 53 24.07 7.52 7.25
CA GLN A 53 24.26 7.13 5.86
C GLN A 53 23.09 7.61 5.02
N PHE A 54 23.40 8.35 3.96
CA PHE A 54 22.46 8.77 2.92
C PHE A 54 22.85 8.10 1.61
N VAL A 55 21.89 7.43 0.99
CA VAL A 55 22.04 6.81 -0.33
C VAL A 55 21.12 7.57 -1.27
N ALA A 56 21.69 8.25 -2.26
CA ALA A 56 20.92 8.86 -3.33
C ALA A 56 21.15 8.06 -4.60
N TYR A 57 20.05 7.68 -5.24
CA TYR A 57 20.07 6.89 -6.45
C TYR A 57 19.14 7.54 -7.47
N PRO A 58 19.52 7.68 -8.75
CA PRO A 58 18.64 8.18 -9.79
C PRO A 58 17.52 7.17 -9.98
N CYS A 59 16.35 7.49 -9.44
CA CYS A 59 15.14 6.72 -9.67
C CYS A 59 14.42 7.33 -10.88
N SER A 60 14.57 6.70 -12.04
CA SER A 60 13.67 6.89 -13.18
C SER A 60 12.55 5.84 -13.22
N ASN A 61 12.52 4.99 -12.20
CA ASN A 61 11.55 3.93 -12.07
C ASN A 61 10.18 4.53 -11.77
N VAL A 62 9.16 4.07 -12.48
CA VAL A 62 7.79 4.54 -12.34
C VAL A 62 7.01 3.39 -11.69
N PRO A 63 6.21 3.66 -10.64
CA PRO A 63 5.39 2.60 -10.05
C PRO A 63 4.34 2.09 -11.06
N PRO A 64 3.70 0.94 -10.78
CA PRO A 64 2.61 0.43 -11.59
C PRO A 64 1.53 1.49 -11.80
N ASP A 65 0.93 1.53 -12.98
CA ASP A 65 0.03 2.61 -13.40
C ASP A 65 -1.27 2.59 -12.57
N ALA A 66 -1.43 3.62 -11.74
CA ALA A 66 -2.58 3.80 -10.85
C ALA A 66 -3.94 3.89 -11.57
N SER A 67 -3.97 4.12 -12.89
CA SER A 67 -5.20 4.11 -13.69
C SER A 67 -5.64 2.69 -14.12
N THR A 68 -4.78 1.69 -13.91
CA THR A 68 -5.10 0.27 -14.12
C THR A 68 -5.70 -0.39 -12.89
N GLY A 69 -5.86 -1.72 -12.90
CA GLY A 69 -6.44 -2.45 -11.78
C GLY A 69 -7.94 -2.23 -11.60
N THR A 70 -8.67 -1.87 -12.66
CA THR A 70 -10.13 -1.78 -12.59
C THR A 70 -10.76 -3.16 -12.53
N ILE A 71 -11.93 -3.25 -11.88
CA ILE A 71 -12.69 -4.50 -11.76
C ILE A 71 -13.15 -4.95 -13.15
N THR A 72 -12.81 -6.20 -13.49
CA THR A 72 -13.17 -6.86 -14.74
C THR A 72 -13.65 -8.28 -14.47
N ASN A 73 -14.32 -8.91 -15.43
CA ASN A 73 -14.87 -10.26 -15.33
C ASN A 73 -15.65 -10.55 -14.03
N PRO A 74 -16.53 -9.65 -13.54
CA PRO A 74 -17.30 -9.93 -12.35
C PRO A 74 -18.23 -11.12 -12.60
N SER A 75 -18.31 -12.02 -11.63
CA SER A 75 -19.18 -13.18 -11.62
C SER A 75 -19.80 -13.39 -10.24
N GLY A 76 -20.80 -14.27 -10.15
CA GLY A 76 -21.58 -14.48 -8.93
C GLY A 76 -22.79 -13.55 -8.86
N THR A 77 -23.19 -13.17 -7.65
CA THR A 77 -24.40 -12.37 -7.38
C THR A 77 -24.11 -10.89 -7.13
N ALA A 78 -22.86 -10.46 -7.30
CA ALA A 78 -22.45 -9.11 -6.98
C ALA A 78 -22.60 -8.14 -8.17
N THR A 79 -22.82 -6.86 -7.84
CA THR A 79 -22.97 -5.75 -8.77
C THR A 79 -21.79 -4.82 -8.66
N VAL A 80 -21.18 -4.45 -9.79
CA VAL A 80 -20.07 -3.48 -9.83
C VAL A 80 -20.65 -2.06 -9.78
N LEU A 81 -20.27 -1.28 -8.76
CA LEU A 81 -20.72 0.09 -8.54
C LEU A 81 -19.76 1.15 -9.12
N GLY A 82 -18.53 0.75 -9.45
CA GLY A 82 -17.50 1.61 -10.04
C GLY A 82 -16.22 0.83 -10.30
N SER A 83 -15.17 1.52 -10.76
CA SER A 83 -13.91 0.89 -11.16
C SER A 83 -13.25 0.04 -10.07
N ASN A 84 -13.50 0.33 -8.79
CA ASN A 84 -12.93 -0.37 -7.64
C ASN A 84 -13.97 -0.64 -6.53
N ALA A 85 -15.27 -0.67 -6.89
CA ALA A 85 -16.35 -0.82 -5.93
C ALA A 85 -17.33 -1.90 -6.38
N ILE A 86 -17.64 -2.83 -5.47
CA ILE A 86 -18.60 -3.91 -5.69
C ILE A 86 -19.57 -4.02 -4.52
N GLN A 87 -20.80 -4.44 -4.82
CA GLN A 87 -21.86 -4.65 -3.85
C GLN A 87 -22.47 -6.04 -4.00
N VAL A 88 -22.72 -6.73 -2.90
CA VAL A 88 -23.31 -8.07 -2.87
C VAL A 88 -24.27 -8.18 -1.68
N CYS A 89 -25.28 -9.04 -1.75
CA CYS A 89 -26.08 -9.36 -0.56
C CYS A 89 -25.35 -10.39 0.33
N GLU A 90 -25.72 -10.47 1.60
CA GLU A 90 -25.33 -11.59 2.47
C GLU A 90 -25.65 -12.94 1.83
N SER A 91 -24.85 -13.96 2.15
CA SER A 91 -24.87 -15.28 1.48
C SER A 91 -24.65 -15.28 -0.04
N GLY A 92 -24.38 -14.11 -0.65
CA GLY A 92 -23.98 -14.00 -2.04
C GLY A 92 -22.51 -14.34 -2.26
N SER A 93 -22.13 -14.52 -3.51
CA SER A 93 -20.74 -14.80 -3.89
C SER A 93 -20.28 -13.85 -4.99
N PHE A 94 -18.96 -13.65 -5.06
CA PHE A 94 -18.36 -12.97 -6.19
C PHE A 94 -16.97 -13.50 -6.50
N CYS A 95 -16.62 -13.41 -7.78
CA CYS A 95 -15.23 -13.38 -8.23
C CYS A 95 -15.06 -12.24 -9.22
N PHE A 96 -13.92 -11.57 -9.20
CA PHE A 96 -13.54 -10.60 -10.22
C PHE A 96 -12.04 -10.53 -10.39
N ASP A 97 -11.63 -10.01 -11.54
CA ASP A 97 -10.24 -9.83 -11.91
C ASP A 97 -9.87 -8.34 -11.96
N MET A 98 -8.58 -8.07 -11.78
CA MET A 98 -7.96 -6.75 -11.88
C MET A 98 -6.68 -6.89 -12.69
N VAL A 99 -6.62 -6.23 -13.84
CA VAL A 99 -5.42 -6.23 -14.68
C VAL A 99 -4.59 -5.01 -14.32
N ILE A 100 -3.39 -5.23 -13.80
CA ILE A 100 -2.46 -4.17 -13.37
C ILE A 100 -1.24 -4.20 -14.28
N SER A 101 -0.87 -3.05 -14.82
CA SER A 101 0.29 -2.90 -15.70
C SER A 101 1.25 -1.83 -15.20
N ASP A 102 2.51 -2.01 -15.55
CA ASP A 102 3.56 -1.03 -15.32
C ASP A 102 4.14 -0.55 -16.66
N ALA A 103 4.52 0.73 -16.72
CA ALA A 103 4.99 1.36 -17.95
C ALA A 103 6.32 0.77 -18.46
N ASN A 104 7.09 0.10 -17.59
CA ASN A 104 8.33 -0.58 -17.91
C ASN A 104 8.06 -2.08 -18.18
N PRO A 105 8.02 -2.54 -19.45
CA PRO A 105 7.61 -3.92 -19.77
C PRO A 105 8.59 -5.01 -19.30
N GLY A 106 9.79 -4.63 -18.86
CA GLY A 106 10.78 -5.55 -18.28
C GLY A 106 10.62 -5.79 -16.78
N ASN A 107 9.76 -5.03 -16.11
CA ASN A 107 9.46 -5.19 -14.69
C ASN A 107 8.67 -6.49 -14.46
N VAL A 108 8.95 -7.15 -13.33
CA VAL A 108 8.25 -8.37 -12.89
C VAL A 108 7.46 -8.00 -11.66
N LEU A 109 6.14 -7.87 -11.82
CA LEU A 109 5.27 -7.39 -10.77
C LEU A 109 4.97 -8.49 -9.75
N ASP A 110 5.01 -8.14 -8.47
CA ASP A 110 4.60 -8.99 -7.36
C ASP A 110 3.45 -8.34 -6.59
N ALA A 111 2.41 -9.11 -6.26
CA ALA A 111 1.18 -8.57 -5.69
C ALA A 111 0.80 -9.23 -4.37
N VAL A 112 0.46 -8.41 -3.38
CA VAL A 112 -0.04 -8.85 -2.08
C VAL A 112 -1.35 -8.13 -1.74
N SER A 113 -2.22 -8.80 -0.99
CA SER A 113 -3.49 -8.23 -0.55
C SER A 113 -3.84 -8.63 0.87
N ASN A 114 -4.54 -7.73 1.58
CA ASN A 114 -5.11 -8.02 2.90
C ASN A 114 -6.55 -8.57 2.83
N VAL A 115 -7.07 -8.91 1.65
CA VAL A 115 -8.48 -9.26 1.45
C VAL A 115 -8.95 -10.41 2.34
N SER A 116 -8.12 -11.42 2.60
CA SER A 116 -8.47 -12.56 3.45
C SER A 116 -8.61 -12.20 4.94
N SER A 117 -7.97 -11.11 5.37
CA SER A 117 -8.10 -10.58 6.74
C SER A 117 -9.34 -9.71 6.90
N VAL A 118 -9.73 -9.00 5.83
CA VAL A 118 -10.90 -8.10 5.83
C VAL A 118 -12.18 -8.88 5.56
N LEU A 119 -12.13 -9.83 4.62
CA LEU A 119 -13.20 -10.74 4.25
C LEU A 119 -12.72 -12.18 4.55
N PRO A 120 -13.01 -12.71 5.75
CA PRO A 120 -12.64 -14.08 6.10
C PRO A 120 -13.16 -15.08 5.06
N GLY A 121 -12.28 -15.97 4.60
CA GLY A 121 -12.58 -16.96 3.55
C GLY A 121 -12.41 -16.44 2.12
N ALA A 122 -12.03 -15.18 1.92
CA ALA A 122 -11.67 -14.67 0.59
C ALA A 122 -10.33 -15.26 0.13
N THR A 123 -10.23 -15.48 -1.18
CA THR A 123 -8.99 -15.92 -1.82
C THR A 123 -8.45 -14.82 -2.73
N PHE A 124 -7.14 -14.61 -2.69
CA PHE A 124 -6.40 -13.75 -3.61
C PHE A 124 -5.37 -14.59 -4.35
N SER A 125 -5.27 -14.38 -5.65
CA SER A 125 -4.22 -14.97 -6.49
C SER A 125 -3.86 -14.00 -7.60
N PHE A 126 -2.67 -14.14 -8.18
CA PHE A 126 -2.29 -13.39 -9.36
C PHE A 126 -1.47 -14.27 -10.32
N SER A 127 -1.43 -13.87 -11.58
CA SER A 127 -0.64 -14.53 -12.63
C SER A 127 -0.16 -13.53 -13.67
N GLY A 128 0.87 -13.91 -14.44
CA GLY A 128 1.55 -13.02 -15.39
C GLY A 128 2.80 -12.40 -14.78
N THR A 129 3.37 -11.41 -15.46
CA THR A 129 4.58 -10.70 -15.02
C THR A 129 4.45 -9.19 -15.20
N ASN A 130 4.05 -8.72 -16.38
CA ASN A 130 3.61 -7.34 -16.63
C ASN A 130 2.88 -7.30 -18.00
N PRO A 131 1.54 -7.15 -18.05
CA PRO A 131 0.64 -6.97 -16.92
C PRO A 131 0.47 -8.24 -16.08
N ILE A 132 0.09 -8.07 -14.82
CA ILE A 132 -0.44 -9.14 -13.98
C ILE A 132 -1.96 -9.09 -13.96
N THR A 133 -2.59 -10.26 -13.86
CA THR A 133 -4.02 -10.38 -13.58
C THR A 133 -4.17 -10.90 -12.16
N CYS A 134 -4.68 -10.05 -11.28
CA CYS A 134 -5.04 -10.39 -9.91
C CYS A 134 -6.50 -10.84 -9.87
N SER A 135 -6.81 -11.93 -9.18
CA SER A 135 -8.17 -12.46 -9.04
C SER A 135 -8.55 -12.56 -7.56
N VAL A 136 -9.73 -12.05 -7.23
CA VAL A 136 -10.32 -12.11 -5.90
C VAL A 136 -11.63 -12.87 -5.99
N CYS A 137 -11.79 -13.87 -5.12
CA CYS A 137 -13.04 -14.60 -4.95
C CYS A 137 -13.45 -14.60 -3.48
N TRP A 138 -14.75 -14.48 -3.24
CA TRP A 138 -15.33 -14.59 -1.90
C TRP A 138 -16.74 -15.16 -1.95
N ASN A 139 -17.07 -15.95 -0.92
CA ASN A 139 -18.42 -16.46 -0.68
C ASN A 139 -18.88 -15.96 0.68
N GLY A 140 -19.91 -15.12 0.69
CA GLY A 140 -20.52 -14.62 1.91
C GLY A 140 -21.34 -15.69 2.62
N THR A 141 -21.56 -15.46 3.91
CA THR A 141 -22.42 -16.29 4.75
C THR A 141 -23.52 -15.40 5.36
N ASN A 142 -24.36 -15.97 6.21
CA ASN A 142 -25.32 -15.16 6.98
C ASN A 142 -24.57 -14.30 8.01
N ALA A 143 -25.09 -13.10 8.29
CA ALA A 143 -24.50 -12.15 9.23
C ALA A 143 -23.09 -11.65 8.83
N THR A 144 -22.88 -11.43 7.52
CA THR A 144 -21.66 -10.82 6.96
C THR A 144 -21.92 -9.44 6.38
N SER A 145 -23.05 -8.80 6.69
CA SER A 145 -23.32 -7.44 6.24
C SER A 145 -22.31 -6.46 6.81
N GLY A 146 -21.97 -5.48 5.99
CA GLY A 146 -20.94 -4.51 6.36
C GLY A 146 -20.23 -3.89 5.17
N PHE A 147 -19.23 -3.09 5.51
CA PHE A 147 -18.37 -2.42 4.55
C PHE A 147 -16.93 -2.86 4.75
N TYR A 148 -16.34 -3.42 3.70
CA TYR A 148 -15.08 -4.13 3.74
C TYR A 148 -14.10 -3.52 2.73
N PRO A 149 -13.35 -2.48 3.13
CA PRO A 149 -12.29 -1.94 2.29
C PRO A 149 -11.05 -2.84 2.37
N PHE A 150 -10.53 -3.22 1.22
CA PHE A 150 -9.28 -3.97 1.13
C PHE A 150 -8.33 -3.32 0.13
N VAL A 151 -7.06 -3.68 0.20
CA VAL A 151 -6.03 -3.15 -0.69
C VAL A 151 -5.30 -4.27 -1.41
N VAL A 152 -4.84 -3.96 -2.61
CA VAL A 152 -3.84 -4.75 -3.34
C VAL A 152 -2.63 -3.84 -3.52
N THR A 153 -1.47 -4.27 -3.01
CA THR A 153 -0.20 -3.57 -3.19
C THR A 153 0.64 -4.34 -4.19
N VAL A 154 1.12 -3.65 -5.22
CA VAL A 154 1.95 -4.21 -6.28
C VAL A 154 3.32 -3.57 -6.24
N ASP A 155 4.35 -4.41 -6.12
CA ASP A 155 5.76 -4.09 -6.26
C ASP A 155 6.17 -4.30 -7.73
N ASP A 156 6.91 -3.37 -8.31
CA ASP A 156 7.35 -3.48 -9.70
C ASP A 156 8.58 -4.37 -9.94
N GLY A 157 9.19 -4.86 -8.87
CA GLY A 157 10.38 -5.71 -8.92
C GLY A 157 11.62 -5.01 -9.45
N ALA A 158 11.61 -3.68 -9.57
CA ALA A 158 12.74 -2.93 -10.07
C ALA A 158 13.91 -2.92 -9.07
N CYS A 159 15.13 -3.03 -9.61
CA CYS A 159 16.36 -2.95 -8.83
C CYS A 159 17.10 -1.64 -9.11
N PRO A 160 17.71 -0.98 -8.10
CA PRO A 160 17.87 -1.40 -6.72
C PRO A 160 16.74 -0.97 -5.77
N ILE A 161 15.86 -0.06 -6.21
CA ILE A 161 14.74 0.44 -5.40
C ILE A 161 13.45 0.13 -6.14
N PRO A 162 12.67 -0.87 -5.69
CA PRO A 162 11.35 -1.14 -6.25
C PRO A 162 10.41 0.02 -5.94
N ALA A 163 9.50 0.31 -6.87
CA ALA A 163 8.39 1.20 -6.60
C ALA A 163 7.11 0.39 -6.34
N LEU A 164 6.27 0.93 -5.47
CA LEU A 164 5.04 0.29 -5.01
C LEU A 164 3.84 1.12 -5.44
N GLN A 165 2.80 0.44 -5.94
CA GLN A 165 1.49 1.03 -6.15
C GLN A 165 0.45 0.30 -5.30
N THR A 166 -0.41 1.06 -4.62
CA THR A 166 -1.51 0.50 -3.82
C THR A 166 -2.85 0.86 -4.45
N TYR A 167 -3.67 -0.16 -4.69
CA TYR A 167 -5.02 -0.07 -5.21
C TYR A 167 -6.01 -0.37 -4.09
N ALA A 168 -6.96 0.54 -3.85
CA ALA A 168 -7.99 0.36 -2.83
C ALA A 168 -9.30 -0.07 -3.45
N TYR A 169 -9.89 -1.14 -2.92
CA TYR A 169 -11.17 -1.68 -3.35
C TYR A 169 -12.16 -1.67 -2.21
N THR A 170 -13.43 -1.56 -2.55
CA THR A 170 -14.53 -1.54 -1.58
C THR A 170 -15.54 -2.63 -1.90
N VAL A 171 -15.84 -3.43 -0.89
CA VAL A 171 -16.90 -4.45 -0.93
C VAL A 171 -17.98 -4.04 0.05
N GLN A 172 -19.18 -3.78 -0.45
CA GLN A 172 -20.35 -3.53 0.37
C GLN A 172 -21.22 -4.78 0.41
N VAL A 173 -21.43 -5.35 1.59
CA VAL A 173 -22.34 -6.48 1.81
C VAL A 173 -23.64 -5.95 2.39
N LEU A 174 -24.73 -6.05 1.63
CA LEU A 174 -26.07 -5.65 2.06
C LEU A 174 -26.72 -6.74 2.90
N ASP A 175 -27.43 -6.35 3.95
CA ASP A 175 -28.24 -7.25 4.78
C ASP A 175 -29.21 -8.08 3.92
N GLY A 176 -29.32 -9.37 4.27
CA GLY A 176 -30.35 -10.24 3.72
C GLY A 176 -31.73 -9.93 4.30
N VAL A 177 -32.78 -10.29 3.55
CA VAL A 177 -34.15 -10.35 4.09
C VAL A 177 -34.36 -11.76 4.63
N PHE A 178 -34.59 -11.89 5.94
CA PHE A 178 -34.85 -13.18 6.59
C PHE A 178 -36.32 -13.28 7.03
N ILE A 179 -36.95 -14.41 6.74
CA ILE A 179 -38.24 -14.81 7.34
C ILE A 179 -37.95 -15.93 8.34
N GLN A 180 -38.21 -15.69 9.63
CA GLN A 180 -38.27 -16.77 10.62
C GLN A 180 -39.66 -17.38 10.63
N VAL A 181 -39.77 -18.65 10.27
CA VAL A 181 -40.99 -19.44 10.48
C VAL A 181 -40.87 -20.14 11.83
N GLN A 182 -41.68 -19.70 12.79
CA GLN A 182 -41.82 -20.39 14.06
C GLN A 182 -42.97 -21.40 13.95
N ALA A 183 -42.64 -22.67 13.74
CA ALA A 183 -43.62 -23.74 13.88
C ALA A 183 -43.87 -23.98 15.39
N THR A 184 -45.12 -23.88 15.81
CA THR A 184 -45.56 -24.37 17.12
C THR A 184 -46.40 -25.61 16.88
N ASP A 185 -46.06 -26.70 17.55
CA ASP A 185 -46.86 -27.92 17.50
C ASP A 185 -48.24 -27.64 18.09
N ALA A 186 -49.29 -28.05 17.37
CA ALA A 186 -50.63 -28.02 17.90
C ALA A 186 -50.73 -29.04 19.05
N SER A 187 -50.89 -28.56 20.28
CA SER A 187 -51.28 -29.42 21.40
C SER A 187 -52.79 -29.63 21.32
N CYS A 188 -53.20 -30.90 21.19
CA CYS A 188 -54.58 -31.36 21.36
C CYS A 188 -54.90 -31.59 22.84
#